data_AF-A0A7S8EB26-F1
#
_entry.id   AF-A0A7S8EB26-F1
#
_cell.length_a   1.000
_cell.length_b   1.000
_cell.length_c   1.000
_cell.angle_alpha   90.00
_cell.angle_beta   90.00
_cell.angle_gamma   90.00
#
_symmetry.space_group_name_H-M   'P 1'
#
loop_
_entity.id
_entity.type
_entity.pdbx_description
1 polymer ?
#
loop_
_entity_poly.entity_id
_entity_poly.type
_entity_poly.pdbx_seq_one_letter_code
_entity_poly.pdbx_strand_id
1 'polypeptide(L)'
;MKLSIWQEFSSNHSADFTVVGAFESVSAAEQAAANIQKILDRIEAWWNNLTREEMMAWGQKTETEQLTPIEAELQKQLNVTWSHSLNWFYWHNFRKPLYKYQNFVFVTNPNLGILNGPQPFDELLKDYGASVYKYVSESRTHANSILVMDVECHLPIEPEAAELLYEGFREDFETLHQHGWQIYEEAYSPNIDLPFDIIYYDLESDDSEPRMFRVARNENRLNLWGIMLYLEENEEYAGKIRLLIDYFTKEGCTNITISFRSIPNPKYPD
;
A
#
# COMPACT_ATOMS: atom_id res chain seq x y z
N MET A 1 -40.19 7.65 29.74
CA MET A 1 -39.42 8.50 28.80
C MET A 1 -38.14 7.73 28.48
N LYS A 2 -37.97 7.24 27.24
CA LYS A 2 -36.78 6.47 26.83
C LYS A 2 -35.88 7.38 26.01
N LEU A 3 -34.71 7.72 26.54
CA LEU A 3 -33.62 8.35 25.80
C LEU A 3 -32.83 7.22 25.13
N SER A 4 -32.88 7.14 23.82
CA SER A 4 -31.96 6.33 23.01
C SER A 4 -31.02 7.29 22.30
N ILE A 5 -29.82 7.50 22.86
CA ILE A 5 -28.72 8.17 22.18
C ILE A 5 -27.97 7.09 21.42
N TRP A 6 -28.31 6.92 20.15
CA TRP A 6 -27.43 6.26 19.20
C TRP A 6 -26.46 7.33 18.72
N GLN A 7 -25.36 7.52 19.45
CA GLN A 7 -24.18 8.18 18.89
C GLN A 7 -23.42 7.10 18.15
N GLU A 8 -23.57 7.06 16.83
CA GLU A 8 -22.52 6.49 15.99
C GLU A 8 -21.28 7.32 16.27
N PHE A 9 -20.32 6.70 16.96
CA PHE A 9 -18.96 7.18 16.95
C PHE A 9 -18.47 6.98 15.52
N SER A 10 -18.64 7.98 14.68
CA SER A 10 -17.95 8.05 13.39
C SER A 10 -16.47 7.83 13.71
N SER A 11 -15.94 6.72 13.23
CA SER A 11 -14.54 6.33 13.40
C SER A 11 -13.67 7.57 13.19
N ASN A 12 -12.79 7.81 14.15
CA ASN A 12 -11.73 8.78 14.07
C ASN A 12 -11.07 8.71 12.68
N HIS A 13 -11.10 9.83 11.95
CA HIS A 13 -10.72 10.03 10.55
C HIS A 13 -9.27 9.67 10.20
N SER A 14 -8.89 8.41 10.39
CA SER A 14 -7.57 7.89 10.03
C SER A 14 -7.52 7.67 8.52
N ALA A 15 -7.01 8.66 7.80
CA ALA A 15 -6.63 8.43 6.41
C ALA A 15 -5.54 7.36 6.40
N ASP A 16 -5.68 6.42 5.47
CA ASP A 16 -4.65 5.44 5.20
C ASP A 16 -4.24 5.49 3.74
N PHE A 17 -2.95 5.34 3.48
CA PHE A 17 -2.45 5.38 2.12
C PHE A 17 -1.15 4.60 1.97
N THR A 18 -0.93 4.16 0.74
CA THR A 18 0.35 3.66 0.26
C THR A 18 0.57 4.18 -1.13
N VAL A 19 1.75 4.73 -1.41
CA VAL A 19 2.19 5.13 -2.74
C VAL A 19 3.31 4.21 -3.18
N VAL A 20 3.20 3.67 -4.38
CA VAL A 20 4.22 2.85 -5.03
C VAL A 20 4.72 3.59 -6.27
N GLY A 21 6.00 3.93 -6.30
CA GLY A 21 6.69 4.37 -7.50
C GLY A 21 7.41 3.20 -8.15
N ALA A 22 7.00 2.82 -9.36
CA ALA A 22 7.70 1.86 -10.20
C ALA A 22 8.67 2.58 -11.15
N PHE A 23 9.95 2.23 -11.07
CA PHE A 23 11.02 2.83 -11.87
C PHE A 23 11.52 1.86 -12.94
N GLU A 24 12.18 2.39 -13.98
CA GLU A 24 12.77 1.55 -15.04
C GLU A 24 13.94 0.68 -14.54
N SER A 25 14.58 1.06 -13.43
CA SER A 25 15.73 0.33 -12.88
C SER A 25 15.82 0.43 -11.36
N VAL A 26 16.52 -0.53 -10.75
CA VAL A 26 16.85 -0.53 -9.33
C VAL A 26 17.62 0.74 -8.95
N SER A 27 18.58 1.17 -9.77
CA SER A 27 19.39 2.36 -9.49
C SER A 27 18.54 3.65 -9.45
N ALA A 28 17.56 3.78 -10.35
CA ALA A 28 16.63 4.91 -10.33
C ALA A 28 15.76 4.91 -9.06
N ALA A 29 15.23 3.74 -8.67
CA ALA A 29 14.48 3.58 -7.42
C ALA A 29 15.33 3.91 -6.18
N GLU A 30 16.59 3.48 -6.16
CA GLU A 30 17.52 3.79 -5.07
C GLU A 30 17.80 5.30 -4.96
N GLN A 31 18.00 5.98 -6.08
CA GLN A 31 18.23 7.41 -6.11
C GLN A 31 17.00 8.19 -5.63
N ALA A 32 15.81 7.82 -6.12
CA ALA A 32 14.55 8.43 -5.71
C ALA A 32 14.30 8.25 -4.21
N ALA A 33 14.44 7.03 -3.70
CA ALA A 33 14.29 6.75 -2.28
C ALA A 33 15.33 7.49 -1.42
N ALA A 34 16.58 7.59 -1.86
CA ALA A 34 17.59 8.37 -1.13
C ALA A 34 17.21 9.86 -1.06
N ASN A 35 16.60 10.42 -2.11
CA ASN A 35 16.13 11.80 -2.09
C ASN A 35 14.91 11.97 -1.18
N ILE A 36 13.95 11.04 -1.21
CA ILE A 36 12.79 11.05 -0.31
C ILE A 36 13.26 10.92 1.15
N GLN A 37 14.20 10.02 1.44
CA GLN A 37 14.75 9.86 2.79
C GLN A 37 15.38 11.16 3.28
N LYS A 38 16.15 11.87 2.45
CA LYS A 38 16.72 13.18 2.82
C LYS A 38 15.64 14.22 3.15
N ILE A 39 14.51 14.19 2.46
CA ILE A 39 13.37 15.08 2.75
C ILE A 39 12.80 14.73 4.13
N LEU A 40 12.52 13.45 4.38
CA LEU A 40 12.01 12.95 5.65
C LEU A 40 12.97 13.28 6.81
N ASP A 41 14.27 13.04 6.64
CA ASP A 41 15.30 13.32 7.64
C ASP A 41 15.35 14.80 8.01
N ARG A 42 15.17 15.70 7.04
CA ARG A 42 15.12 17.15 7.30
C ARG A 42 13.90 17.56 8.12
N ILE A 43 12.75 16.95 7.85
CA ILE A 43 11.50 17.21 8.59
C ILE A 43 11.64 16.66 10.01
N GLU A 44 12.11 15.42 10.15
CA GLU A 44 12.37 14.78 11.44
C GLU A 44 13.36 15.60 12.28
N ALA A 45 14.47 16.04 11.68
CA ALA A 45 15.46 16.88 12.35
C ALA A 45 14.87 18.21 12.83
N TRP A 46 13.93 18.80 12.09
CA TRP A 46 13.24 20.00 12.54
C TRP A 46 12.37 19.72 13.77
N TRP A 47 11.55 18.65 13.75
CA TRP A 47 10.72 18.24 14.88
C TRP A 47 11.56 17.95 16.14
N ASN A 48 12.69 17.24 15.98
CA ASN A 48 13.58 16.89 17.08
C ASN A 48 14.30 18.10 17.71
N ASN A 49 14.34 19.24 17.02
CA ASN A 49 14.94 20.48 17.53
C ASN A 49 13.93 21.40 18.24
N LEU A 50 12.64 21.06 18.26
CA LEU A 50 11.62 21.84 18.95
C LEU A 50 11.67 21.61 20.46
N THR A 51 11.36 22.66 21.22
CA THR A 51 11.00 22.50 22.64
C THR A 51 9.68 21.73 22.76
N ARG A 52 9.40 21.18 23.95
CA ARG A 52 8.13 20.47 24.18
C ARG A 52 6.92 21.38 23.93
N GLU A 53 7.00 22.64 24.35
CA GLU A 53 5.95 23.63 24.13
C GLU A 53 5.73 23.89 22.63
N GLU A 54 6.79 24.05 21.85
CA GLU A 54 6.70 24.21 20.40
C GLU A 54 6.16 22.97 19.70
N MET A 55 6.62 21.78 20.09
CA MET A 55 6.15 20.51 19.55
C MET A 55 4.65 20.33 19.77
N MET A 56 4.14 20.63 20.97
CA MET A 56 2.70 20.59 21.27
C MET A 56 1.92 21.63 20.46
N ALA A 57 2.45 22.85 20.35
CA ALA A 57 1.80 23.92 19.58
C ALA A 57 1.74 23.60 18.08
N TRP A 58 2.76 22.91 17.54
CA TRP A 58 2.77 22.46 16.15
C TRP A 58 1.93 21.22 15.92
N GLY A 59 1.90 20.24 16.84
CA GLY A 59 1.04 19.06 16.72
C GLY A 59 -0.43 19.42 16.46
N GLN A 60 -0.96 20.41 17.19
CA GLN A 60 -2.33 20.90 16.98
C GLN A 60 -2.53 21.60 15.61
N LYS A 61 -1.50 22.30 15.11
CA LYS A 61 -1.55 23.01 13.84
C LYS A 61 -1.49 22.06 12.64
N THR A 62 -0.69 21.00 12.75
CA THR A 62 -0.55 20.02 11.67
C THR A 62 -1.77 19.11 11.55
N GLU A 63 -2.47 18.83 12.66
CA GLU A 63 -3.81 18.22 12.64
C GLU A 63 -4.88 19.13 11.99
N THR A 64 -4.68 20.44 12.05
CA THR A 64 -5.53 21.46 11.40
C THR A 64 -4.96 21.93 10.06
N GLU A 65 -4.20 21.06 9.39
CA GLU A 65 -3.80 21.18 7.99
C GLU A 65 -2.72 22.24 7.67
N GLN A 66 -2.11 22.89 8.66
CA GLN A 66 -1.08 23.90 8.40
C GLN A 66 0.31 23.28 8.19
N LEU A 67 0.97 23.59 7.07
CA LEU A 67 2.39 23.25 6.84
C LEU A 67 3.29 23.82 7.95
N THR A 68 4.22 22.99 8.40
CA THR A 68 5.35 23.46 9.21
C THR A 68 6.29 24.36 8.38
N PRO A 69 7.13 25.19 9.01
CA PRO A 69 8.06 26.05 8.29
C PRO A 69 9.03 25.27 7.38
N ILE A 70 9.49 24.10 7.84
CA ILE A 70 10.38 23.24 7.04
C ILE A 70 9.67 22.64 5.83
N GLU A 71 8.41 22.23 5.97
CA GLU A 71 7.61 21.72 4.85
C GLU A 71 7.31 22.82 3.84
N ALA A 72 6.97 24.04 4.30
CA ALA A 72 6.75 25.19 3.41
C ALA A 72 8.03 25.61 2.66
N GLU A 73 9.21 25.45 3.27
CA GLU A 73 10.50 25.63 2.60
C GLU A 73 10.72 24.54 1.53
N LEU A 74 10.54 23.27 1.90
CA LEU A 74 10.71 22.12 1.01
C LEU A 74 9.74 22.15 -0.17
N GLN A 75 8.48 22.51 0.06
CA GLN A 75 7.47 22.70 -0.97
C GLN A 75 7.96 23.65 -2.06
N LYS A 76 8.52 24.81 -1.67
CA LYS A 76 9.06 25.80 -2.60
C LYS A 76 10.33 25.29 -3.30
N GLN A 77 11.21 24.62 -2.57
CA GLN A 77 12.46 24.10 -3.11
C GLN A 77 12.23 23.00 -4.14
N LEU A 78 11.26 22.13 -3.89
CA LEU A 78 10.94 20.96 -4.71
C LEU A 78 9.90 21.28 -5.79
N ASN A 79 9.22 22.42 -5.70
CA ASN A 79 8.18 22.85 -6.63
C ASN A 79 7.03 21.83 -6.77
N VAL A 80 6.61 21.25 -5.63
CA VAL A 80 5.49 20.30 -5.54
C VAL A 80 4.29 20.91 -4.82
N THR A 81 3.11 20.36 -5.07
CA THR A 81 1.93 20.70 -4.28
C THR A 81 2.00 19.97 -2.95
N TRP A 82 1.86 20.71 -1.87
CA TRP A 82 1.92 20.18 -0.51
C TRP A 82 0.87 20.92 0.30
N SER A 83 -0.36 20.43 0.23
CA SER A 83 -1.51 21.17 0.76
C SER A 83 -1.62 21.10 2.28
N HIS A 84 -1.09 20.02 2.89
CA HIS A 84 -1.24 19.73 4.32
C HIS A 84 0.03 19.14 4.92
N SER A 85 0.25 19.40 6.21
CA SER A 85 1.44 18.91 6.92
C SER A 85 1.44 17.40 7.13
N LEU A 86 2.65 16.84 7.17
CA LEU A 86 2.92 15.51 7.70
C LEU A 86 2.98 15.62 9.22
N ASN A 87 1.85 15.38 9.88
CA ASN A 87 1.79 15.24 11.34
C ASN A 87 2.46 13.94 11.84
N TRP A 88 3.23 13.25 11.00
CA TRP A 88 3.80 11.92 11.25
C TRP A 88 4.79 11.91 12.41
N PHE A 89 5.63 12.93 12.46
CA PHE A 89 6.74 13.06 13.41
C PHE A 89 6.32 13.62 14.77
N TYR A 90 5.07 14.05 14.90
CA TYR A 90 4.51 14.43 16.20
C TYR A 90 4.30 13.21 17.11
N TRP A 91 4.06 12.03 16.52
CA TRP A 91 3.80 10.79 17.24
C TRP A 91 5.10 10.07 17.56
N HIS A 92 5.30 9.68 18.83
CA HIS A 92 6.56 9.04 19.28
C HIS A 92 6.76 7.59 18.81
N ASN A 93 5.75 6.97 18.19
CA ASN A 93 5.77 5.56 17.73
C ASN A 93 5.36 5.46 16.25
N PHE A 94 6.10 6.10 15.36
CA PHE A 94 5.80 6.05 13.93
C PHE A 94 6.68 5.01 13.22
N ARG A 95 6.07 4.25 12.30
CA ARG A 95 6.78 3.27 11.46
C ARG A 95 7.63 4.02 10.43
N LYS A 96 8.68 3.38 9.91
CA LYS A 96 9.43 3.97 8.78
C LYS A 96 8.48 4.07 7.58
N PRO A 97 8.21 5.26 7.02
CA PRO A 97 7.24 5.39 5.95
C PRO A 97 7.82 4.99 4.58
N LEU A 98 9.13 4.76 4.46
CA LEU A 98 9.81 4.56 3.18
C LEU A 98 10.42 3.17 3.09
N TYR A 99 10.00 2.41 2.07
CA TYR A 99 10.53 1.08 1.77
C TYR A 99 10.99 0.99 0.32
N LYS A 100 11.87 0.03 0.04
CA LYS A 100 12.36 -0.28 -1.31
C LYS A 100 12.29 -1.76 -1.57
N TYR A 101 11.90 -2.14 -2.77
CA TYR A 101 12.02 -3.51 -3.26
C TYR A 101 12.31 -3.48 -4.75
N GLN A 102 13.45 -4.02 -5.18
CA GLN A 102 13.89 -3.97 -6.58
C GLN A 102 13.82 -2.54 -7.15
N ASN A 103 13.07 -2.35 -8.25
CA ASN A 103 12.82 -1.08 -8.91
C ASN A 103 11.56 -0.35 -8.38
N PHE A 104 11.06 -0.72 -7.21
CA PHE A 104 9.90 -0.11 -6.56
C PHE A 104 10.30 0.65 -5.29
N VAL A 105 9.68 1.81 -5.10
CA VAL A 105 9.76 2.61 -3.87
C VAL A 105 8.35 2.73 -3.30
N PHE A 106 8.21 2.44 -2.01
CA PHE A 106 6.94 2.52 -1.29
C PHE A 106 7.00 3.65 -0.30
N VAL A 107 5.99 4.52 -0.30
CA VAL A 107 5.74 5.49 0.76
C VAL A 107 4.41 5.16 1.42
N THR A 108 4.45 4.71 2.67
CA THR A 108 3.28 4.27 3.41
C THR A 108 2.95 5.23 4.53
N ASN A 109 1.70 5.22 4.93
CA ASN A 109 1.27 5.87 6.15
C ASN A 109 1.99 5.29 7.38
N PRO A 110 2.77 6.08 8.15
CA PRO A 110 3.52 5.56 9.27
C PRO A 110 2.69 5.36 10.55
N ASN A 111 1.47 5.91 10.63
CA ASN A 111 0.62 5.88 11.82
C ASN A 111 -0.88 6.03 11.46
N LEU A 112 -1.77 5.31 12.15
CA LEU A 112 -3.21 5.42 11.91
C LEU A 112 -3.80 6.79 12.30
N GLY A 113 -3.15 7.59 13.16
CA GLY A 113 -3.59 8.93 13.54
C GLY A 113 -3.38 10.02 12.48
N ILE A 114 -3.14 9.66 11.22
CA ILE A 114 -2.83 10.59 10.13
C ILE A 114 -4.10 10.88 9.34
N LEU A 115 -4.31 12.16 8.99
CA LEU A 115 -5.54 12.66 8.36
C LEU A 115 -5.39 12.91 6.85
N ASN A 116 -4.15 12.99 6.38
CA ASN A 116 -3.81 13.46 5.04
C ASN A 116 -3.39 12.30 4.15
N GLY A 117 -3.64 12.44 2.84
CA GLY A 117 -3.37 11.41 1.85
C GLY A 117 -1.92 11.36 1.37
N PRO A 118 -1.69 10.77 0.18
CA PRO A 118 -0.35 10.44 -0.34
C PRO A 118 0.54 11.64 -0.70
N GLN A 119 0.00 12.86 -0.75
CA GLN A 119 0.78 14.06 -1.06
C GLN A 119 1.79 14.37 0.06
N PRO A 120 3.00 14.84 -0.29
CA PRO A 120 3.48 15.20 -1.64
C PRO A 120 4.17 14.04 -2.37
N PHE A 121 4.14 12.82 -1.84
CA PHE A 121 5.05 11.75 -2.26
C PHE A 121 4.69 11.15 -3.60
N ASP A 122 3.42 11.15 -3.98
CA ASP A 122 2.99 10.75 -5.32
C ASP A 122 3.53 11.70 -6.41
N GLU A 123 3.47 13.01 -6.18
CA GLU A 123 4.09 14.01 -7.05
C GLU A 123 5.61 13.87 -7.10
N LEU A 124 6.27 13.74 -5.94
CA LEU A 124 7.73 13.57 -5.88
C LEU A 124 8.21 12.31 -6.61
N LEU A 125 7.54 11.17 -6.41
CA LEU A 125 7.90 9.93 -7.09
C LEU A 125 7.73 10.07 -8.60
N LYS A 126 6.66 10.73 -9.05
CA LYS A 126 6.44 11.03 -10.46
C LYS A 126 7.53 11.94 -11.04
N ASP A 127 7.92 12.98 -10.31
CA ASP A 127 9.00 13.90 -10.71
C ASP A 127 10.37 13.20 -10.78
N TYR A 128 10.58 12.17 -9.95
CA TYR A 128 11.75 11.29 -10.04
C TYR A 128 11.66 10.24 -11.16
N GLY A 129 10.59 10.26 -11.97
CA GLY A 129 10.42 9.41 -13.15
C GLY A 129 9.69 8.09 -12.90
N ALA A 130 9.01 7.93 -11.77
CA ALA A 130 8.22 6.73 -11.52
C ALA A 130 6.87 6.73 -12.26
N SER A 131 6.41 5.53 -12.63
CA SER A 131 4.97 5.27 -12.75
C SER A 131 4.40 5.10 -11.35
N VAL A 132 3.39 5.91 -10.99
CA VAL A 132 2.89 6.00 -9.61
C VAL A 132 1.54 5.31 -9.46
N TYR A 133 1.43 4.46 -8.45
CA TYR A 133 0.22 3.75 -8.04
C TYR A 133 -0.03 4.00 -6.56
N LYS A 134 -1.30 4.09 -6.15
CA LYS A 134 -1.71 4.38 -4.79
C LYS A 134 -2.88 3.55 -4.28
N TYR A 135 -2.81 3.21 -3.00
CA TYR A 135 -3.94 2.93 -2.13
C TYR A 135 -4.25 4.20 -1.35
N VAL A 136 -5.53 4.55 -1.25
CA VAL A 136 -6.02 5.69 -0.48
C VAL A 136 -7.36 5.30 0.13
N SER A 137 -7.49 5.47 1.44
CA SER A 137 -8.73 5.32 2.18
C SER A 137 -8.94 6.51 3.10
N GLU A 138 -10.15 7.05 3.12
CA GLU A 138 -10.60 8.12 4.01
C GLU A 138 -9.74 9.40 3.95
N SER A 139 -9.08 9.64 2.81
CA SER A 139 -8.25 10.84 2.63
C SER A 139 -9.09 12.06 2.31
N ARG A 140 -8.74 13.20 2.91
CA ARG A 140 -9.30 14.52 2.56
C ARG A 140 -8.79 15.08 1.23
N THR A 141 -7.69 14.53 0.74
CA THR A 141 -6.93 15.10 -0.39
C THR A 141 -7.09 14.34 -1.68
N HIS A 142 -7.66 13.13 -1.60
CA HIS A 142 -7.65 12.18 -2.69
C HIS A 142 -8.88 11.29 -2.64
N ALA A 143 -9.41 10.99 -3.83
CA ALA A 143 -10.40 9.94 -4.00
C ALA A 143 -9.86 8.61 -3.47
N ASN A 144 -10.76 7.80 -2.91
CA ASN A 144 -10.40 6.47 -2.43
C ASN A 144 -9.96 5.60 -3.61
N SER A 145 -8.86 4.90 -3.44
CA SER A 145 -8.30 4.01 -4.46
C SER A 145 -7.76 2.74 -3.83
N ILE A 146 -7.83 1.66 -4.59
CA ILE A 146 -7.28 0.37 -4.20
C ILE A 146 -5.96 0.17 -4.96
N LEU A 147 -4.92 -0.22 -4.23
CA LEU A 147 -3.67 -0.67 -4.81
C LEU A 147 -3.75 -2.17 -5.08
N VAL A 148 -3.50 -2.53 -6.32
CA VAL A 148 -3.52 -3.92 -6.79
C VAL A 148 -2.14 -4.28 -7.30
N MET A 149 -1.68 -5.47 -6.97
CA MET A 149 -0.44 -6.08 -7.45
C MET A 149 -0.77 -7.24 -8.37
N ASP A 150 -0.11 -7.30 -9.51
CA ASP A 150 -0.20 -8.42 -10.44
C ASP A 150 1.16 -9.13 -10.51
N VAL A 151 1.12 -10.46 -10.60
CA VAL A 151 2.30 -11.33 -10.67
C VAL A 151 2.24 -12.16 -11.95
N GLU A 152 3.33 -12.16 -12.71
CA GLU A 152 3.54 -13.07 -13.84
C GLU A 152 4.78 -13.92 -13.56
N CYS A 153 4.70 -15.24 -13.78
CA CYS A 153 5.86 -16.13 -13.71
C CYS A 153 5.83 -17.21 -14.79
N HIS A 154 7.01 -17.76 -15.12
CA HIS A 154 7.11 -18.99 -15.90
C HIS A 154 6.92 -20.20 -15.00
N LEU A 155 5.99 -21.07 -15.40
CA LEU A 155 5.75 -22.37 -14.83
C LEU A 155 6.93 -23.33 -15.10
N PRO A 156 7.04 -24.45 -14.36
CA PRO A 156 7.97 -25.53 -14.66
C PRO A 156 7.91 -26.00 -16.12
N ILE A 157 9.02 -26.53 -16.63
CA ILE A 157 9.10 -27.02 -18.02
C ILE A 157 8.33 -28.35 -18.15
N GLU A 158 8.34 -29.17 -17.10
CA GLU A 158 7.61 -30.43 -17.05
C GLU A 158 6.08 -30.17 -17.07
N PRO A 159 5.34 -30.64 -18.10
CA PRO A 159 3.93 -30.31 -18.27
C PRO A 159 3.05 -30.72 -17.09
N GLU A 160 3.32 -31.87 -16.48
CA GLU A 160 2.57 -32.37 -15.32
C GLU A 160 2.78 -31.48 -14.09
N ALA A 161 4.01 -31.00 -13.85
CA ALA A 161 4.30 -30.09 -12.76
C ALA A 161 3.69 -28.70 -12.99
N ALA A 162 3.74 -28.20 -14.23
CA ALA A 162 3.10 -26.94 -14.62
C ALA A 162 1.58 -26.98 -14.46
N GLU A 163 0.94 -28.11 -14.82
CA GLU A 163 -0.49 -28.32 -14.65
C GLU A 163 -0.89 -28.35 -13.18
N LEU A 164 -0.19 -29.16 -12.39
CA LEU A 164 -0.43 -29.27 -10.95
C LEU A 164 -0.33 -27.91 -10.27
N LEU A 165 0.71 -27.14 -10.61
CA LEU A 165 0.93 -25.82 -10.02
C LEU A 165 -0.15 -24.82 -10.43
N TYR A 166 -0.53 -24.79 -11.71
CA TYR A 166 -1.61 -23.92 -12.19
C TYR A 166 -2.94 -24.23 -11.51
N GLU A 167 -3.31 -25.51 -11.43
CA GLU A 167 -4.55 -25.93 -10.79
C GLU A 167 -4.55 -25.67 -9.28
N GLY A 168 -3.42 -25.87 -8.61
CA GLY A 168 -3.24 -25.49 -7.20
C GLY A 168 -3.46 -23.99 -6.99
N PHE A 169 -2.77 -23.14 -7.74
CA PHE A 169 -2.99 -21.69 -7.67
C PHE A 169 -4.44 -21.29 -8.00
N ARG A 170 -5.06 -21.94 -8.98
CA ARG A 170 -6.44 -21.66 -9.35
C ARG A 170 -7.39 -22.00 -8.20
N GLU A 171 -7.25 -23.18 -7.59
CA GLU A 171 -8.07 -23.63 -6.47
C GLU A 171 -7.85 -22.78 -5.21
N ASP A 172 -6.59 -22.49 -4.88
CA ASP A 172 -6.21 -21.67 -3.72
C ASP A 172 -6.85 -20.28 -3.82
N PHE A 173 -6.75 -19.64 -4.99
CA PHE A 173 -7.30 -18.31 -5.21
C PHE A 173 -8.82 -18.29 -5.39
N GLU A 174 -9.43 -19.32 -6.00
CA GLU A 174 -10.89 -19.49 -6.01
C GLU A 174 -11.44 -19.64 -4.58
N THR A 175 -10.72 -20.34 -3.71
CA THR A 175 -11.07 -20.49 -2.29
C THR A 175 -10.99 -19.16 -1.54
N LEU A 176 -9.91 -18.39 -1.73
CA LEU A 176 -9.77 -17.06 -1.14
C LEU A 176 -10.91 -16.12 -1.56
N HIS A 177 -11.32 -16.17 -2.83
CA HIS A 177 -12.44 -15.38 -3.33
C HIS A 177 -13.76 -15.73 -2.64
N GLN A 178 -14.05 -17.01 -2.43
CA GLN A 178 -15.31 -17.46 -1.81
C GLN A 178 -15.43 -17.09 -0.33
N HIS A 179 -14.33 -16.86 0.37
CA HIS A 179 -14.31 -16.58 1.82
C HIS A 179 -14.10 -15.09 2.14
N GLY A 180 -14.33 -14.20 1.16
CA GLY A 180 -13.88 -12.81 1.06
C GLY A 180 -14.26 -11.80 2.15
N TRP A 181 -14.62 -12.22 3.37
CA TRP A 181 -14.81 -11.35 4.54
C TRP A 181 -14.26 -11.92 5.87
N GLN A 182 -13.81 -13.18 5.93
CA GLN A 182 -13.53 -13.85 7.21
C GLN A 182 -12.09 -14.31 7.44
N ILE A 183 -11.16 -13.99 6.54
CA ILE A 183 -9.72 -14.26 6.76
C ILE A 183 -9.10 -13.12 7.57
N TYR A 184 -9.71 -12.77 8.70
CA TYR A 184 -9.12 -11.80 9.62
C TYR A 184 -8.72 -12.40 10.96
N GLU A 185 -9.20 -13.59 11.37
CA GLU A 185 -8.79 -14.12 12.68
C GLU A 185 -8.57 -15.65 12.80
N GLU A 186 -9.20 -16.55 12.02
CA GLU A 186 -9.13 -18.00 12.39
C GLU A 186 -9.08 -19.03 11.25
N ALA A 187 -9.07 -18.65 9.96
CA ALA A 187 -9.08 -19.62 8.87
C ALA A 187 -7.68 -20.14 8.52
N TYR A 188 -7.11 -20.95 9.41
CA TYR A 188 -6.13 -21.98 9.02
C TYR A 188 -6.82 -22.91 8.01
N SER A 189 -6.66 -22.66 6.71
CA SER A 189 -6.87 -23.73 5.74
C SER A 189 -5.76 -24.74 5.96
N PRO A 190 -6.04 -25.98 6.40
CA PRO A 190 -5.00 -26.94 6.77
C PRO A 190 -4.07 -27.34 5.62
N ASN A 191 -4.38 -26.90 4.39
CA ASN A 191 -3.61 -27.21 3.19
C ASN A 191 -2.76 -26.05 2.66
N ILE A 192 -2.91 -24.81 3.18
CA ILE A 192 -2.17 -23.65 2.67
C ILE A 192 -1.76 -22.74 3.83
N ASP A 193 -0.48 -22.81 4.19
CA ASP A 193 0.16 -21.85 5.09
C ASP A 193 0.79 -20.74 4.22
N LEU A 194 -0.06 -19.82 3.73
CA LEU A 194 0.47 -18.61 3.08
C LEU A 194 1.17 -17.77 4.15
N PRO A 195 2.41 -17.30 3.92
CA PRO A 195 3.13 -16.50 4.90
C PRO A 195 2.58 -15.05 5.03
N PHE A 196 1.40 -14.77 4.47
CA PHE A 196 0.77 -13.45 4.45
C PHE A 196 -0.74 -13.52 4.22
N ASP A 197 -1.44 -12.52 4.74
CA ASP A 197 -2.87 -12.34 4.53
C ASP A 197 -3.17 -11.65 3.20
N ILE A 198 -4.22 -12.11 2.52
CA ILE A 198 -4.77 -11.48 1.31
C ILE A 198 -6.16 -10.96 1.67
N ILE A 199 -6.38 -9.65 1.50
CA ILE A 199 -7.72 -9.09 1.65
C ILE A 199 -8.45 -9.16 0.33
N TYR A 200 -9.69 -9.63 0.42
CA TYR A 200 -10.67 -9.47 -0.63
C TYR A 200 -11.58 -8.30 -0.28
N TYR A 201 -11.73 -7.34 -1.19
CA TYR A 201 -12.88 -6.44 -1.13
C TYR A 201 -13.98 -7.09 -1.95
N ASP A 202 -15.02 -7.52 -1.26
CA ASP A 202 -16.30 -7.82 -1.90
C ASP A 202 -16.85 -6.51 -2.44
N LEU A 203 -16.59 -6.31 -3.71
CA LEU A 203 -17.34 -5.38 -4.53
C LEU A 203 -18.58 -6.19 -4.89
N GLU A 204 -19.72 -5.90 -4.27
CA GLU A 204 -20.99 -6.53 -4.63
C GLU A 204 -21.17 -6.38 -6.14
N SER A 205 -20.83 -7.42 -6.89
CA SER A 205 -20.91 -7.39 -8.34
C SER A 205 -22.30 -7.85 -8.73
N ASP A 206 -23.07 -6.91 -9.28
CA ASP A 206 -23.95 -7.26 -10.40
C ASP A 206 -23.10 -8.07 -11.41
N ASP A 207 -23.63 -9.13 -12.01
CA ASP A 207 -22.93 -10.21 -12.78
C ASP A 207 -22.04 -9.71 -13.97
N SER A 208 -21.87 -8.40 -14.12
CA SER A 208 -21.13 -7.70 -15.17
C SER A 208 -19.82 -7.04 -14.73
N GLU A 209 -19.45 -7.03 -13.44
CA GLU A 209 -18.24 -6.33 -12.99
C GLU A 209 -16.94 -7.15 -13.09
N PRO A 210 -15.80 -6.50 -13.40
CA PRO A 210 -14.53 -7.17 -13.64
C PRO A 210 -14.03 -7.83 -12.35
N ARG A 211 -13.87 -9.16 -12.39
CA ARG A 211 -13.15 -9.90 -11.35
C ARG A 211 -11.82 -9.21 -11.10
N MET A 212 -11.67 -8.54 -9.94
CA MET A 212 -10.41 -7.90 -9.57
C MET A 212 -9.28 -8.92 -9.53
N PHE A 213 -9.61 -10.15 -9.14
CA PHE A 213 -8.70 -11.27 -9.02
C PHE A 213 -8.93 -12.30 -10.13
N ARG A 214 -7.85 -12.72 -10.78
CA ARG A 214 -7.90 -13.76 -11.81
C ARG A 214 -6.59 -14.53 -11.83
N VAL A 215 -6.69 -15.85 -11.95
CA VAL A 215 -5.58 -16.72 -12.33
C VAL A 215 -5.79 -17.13 -13.77
N ALA A 216 -4.78 -16.98 -14.63
CA ALA A 216 -4.81 -17.58 -15.95
C ALA A 216 -3.44 -18.09 -16.36
N ARG A 217 -3.46 -19.08 -17.23
CA ARG A 217 -2.28 -19.63 -17.87
C ARG A 217 -2.29 -19.33 -19.36
N ASN A 218 -1.14 -18.90 -19.87
CA ASN A 218 -0.88 -18.81 -21.30
C ASN A 218 0.41 -19.56 -21.60
N GLU A 219 0.29 -20.73 -22.23
CA GLU A 219 1.42 -21.64 -22.46
C GLU A 219 2.17 -22.00 -21.16
N ASN A 220 3.41 -21.54 -21.01
CA ASN A 220 4.25 -21.73 -19.84
C ASN A 220 4.22 -20.54 -18.87
N ARG A 221 3.31 -19.57 -19.05
CA ARG A 221 3.18 -18.40 -18.18
C ARG A 221 1.95 -18.50 -17.30
N LEU A 222 2.16 -18.33 -16.00
CA LEU A 222 1.12 -18.10 -15.01
C LEU A 222 0.97 -16.59 -14.80
N ASN A 223 -0.27 -16.12 -14.80
CA ASN A 223 -0.62 -14.74 -14.50
C ASN A 223 -1.62 -14.73 -13.35
N LEU A 224 -1.31 -13.97 -12.31
CA LEU A 224 -2.17 -13.69 -11.19
C LEU A 224 -2.41 -12.19 -11.17
N TRP A 225 -3.64 -11.80 -11.46
CA TRP A 225 -4.06 -10.41 -11.35
C TRP A 225 -4.81 -10.22 -10.04
N GLY A 226 -4.72 -9.01 -9.47
CA GLY A 226 -5.63 -8.60 -8.41
C GLY A 226 -5.10 -8.62 -6.99
N ILE A 227 -3.87 -9.08 -6.74
CA ILE A 227 -3.38 -9.31 -5.38
C ILE A 227 -3.37 -8.00 -4.59
N MET A 228 -4.15 -7.96 -3.52
CA MET A 228 -4.14 -6.87 -2.56
C MET A 228 -3.31 -7.27 -1.36
N LEU A 229 -2.22 -6.55 -1.13
CA LEU A 229 -1.38 -6.75 0.05
C LEU A 229 -1.93 -5.90 1.19
N TYR A 230 -2.44 -6.57 2.22
CA TYR A 230 -2.66 -5.92 3.51
C TYR A 230 -1.35 -5.81 4.26
N LEU A 231 -1.18 -4.70 4.97
CA LEU A 231 -0.16 -4.60 5.98
C LEU A 231 -0.82 -4.55 7.33
N GLU A 232 -0.50 -5.51 8.19
CA GLU A 232 -0.80 -5.35 9.60
C GLU A 232 0.05 -4.23 10.21
N GLU A 233 -0.35 -3.79 11.41
CA GLU A 233 0.43 -2.87 12.20
C GLU A 233 1.86 -3.43 12.41
N ASN A 234 2.85 -2.75 11.83
CA ASN A 234 4.31 -3.04 11.87
C ASN A 234 4.90 -3.92 10.76
N GLU A 235 4.15 -4.31 9.75
CA GLU A 235 4.72 -5.08 8.63
C GLU A 235 5.27 -4.19 7.51
N GLU A 236 6.32 -4.67 6.83
CA GLU A 236 6.92 -3.97 5.68
C GLU A 236 6.41 -4.56 4.35
N TYR A 237 5.91 -3.73 3.42
CA TYR A 237 5.51 -4.19 2.07
C TYR A 237 6.59 -5.01 1.39
N ALA A 238 7.85 -4.57 1.50
CA ALA A 238 8.98 -5.27 0.91
C ALA A 238 9.15 -6.70 1.49
N GLY A 239 8.84 -6.89 2.77
CA GLY A 239 8.86 -8.20 3.42
C GLY A 239 7.77 -9.13 2.86
N LYS A 240 6.53 -8.65 2.76
CA LYS A 240 5.41 -9.43 2.21
C LYS A 240 5.59 -9.78 0.74
N ILE A 241 6.04 -8.83 -0.07
CA ILE A 241 6.38 -9.09 -1.47
C ILE A 241 7.48 -10.15 -1.58
N ARG A 242 8.51 -10.08 -0.73
CA ARG A 242 9.57 -11.09 -0.73
C ARG A 242 9.05 -12.47 -0.36
N LEU A 243 8.19 -12.57 0.66
CA LEU A 243 7.57 -13.84 1.06
C LEU A 243 6.73 -14.44 -0.06
N LEU A 244 5.96 -13.61 -0.78
CA LEU A 244 5.22 -14.03 -1.97
C LEU A 244 6.15 -14.57 -3.06
N ILE A 245 7.21 -13.84 -3.39
CA ILE A 245 8.19 -14.25 -4.41
C ILE A 245 8.93 -15.52 -4.00
N ASP A 246 9.32 -15.65 -2.74
CA ASP A 246 9.98 -16.84 -2.20
C ASP A 246 9.03 -18.05 -2.29
N TYR A 247 7.74 -17.86 -2.00
CA TYR A 247 6.70 -18.87 -2.19
C TYR A 247 6.59 -19.33 -3.65
N PHE A 248 6.40 -18.41 -4.61
CA PHE A 248 6.37 -18.76 -6.05
C PHE A 248 7.64 -19.49 -6.49
N THR A 249 8.80 -19.03 -6.02
CA THR A 249 10.09 -19.66 -6.36
C THR A 249 10.18 -21.09 -5.82
N LYS A 250 9.72 -21.32 -4.58
CA LYS A 250 9.70 -22.63 -3.94
C LYS A 250 8.78 -23.61 -4.67
N GLU A 251 7.65 -23.12 -5.18
CA GLU A 251 6.73 -23.89 -6.00
C GLU A 251 7.24 -24.15 -7.43
N GLY A 252 8.42 -23.62 -7.80
CA GLY A 252 9.07 -23.87 -9.08
C GLY A 252 8.77 -22.82 -10.16
N CYS A 253 8.12 -21.71 -9.82
CA CYS A 253 7.99 -20.58 -10.72
C CYS A 253 9.34 -19.87 -10.93
N THR A 254 9.59 -19.43 -12.16
CA THR A 254 10.80 -18.69 -12.55
C THR A 254 10.46 -17.40 -13.28
N ASN A 255 11.43 -16.50 -13.46
CA ASN A 255 11.23 -15.19 -14.12
C ASN A 255 10.01 -14.43 -13.59
N ILE A 256 9.88 -14.40 -12.27
CA ILE A 256 8.73 -13.77 -11.62
C ILE A 256 8.84 -12.25 -11.79
N THR A 257 7.78 -11.64 -12.30
CA THR A 257 7.65 -10.20 -12.48
C THR A 257 6.44 -9.70 -11.70
N ILE A 258 6.57 -8.50 -11.16
CA ILE A 258 5.53 -7.83 -10.40
C ILE A 258 5.17 -6.54 -11.13
N SER A 259 3.88 -6.22 -11.16
CA SER A 259 3.41 -4.91 -11.56
C SER A 259 2.31 -4.42 -10.61
N PHE A 260 2.02 -3.13 -10.67
CA PHE A 260 1.02 -2.50 -9.80
C PHE A 260 0.01 -1.73 -10.64
N ARG A 261 -1.19 -1.58 -10.10
CA ARG A 261 -2.27 -0.76 -10.64
C ARG A 261 -3.03 -0.08 -9.51
N SER A 262 -3.61 1.07 -9.83
CA SER A 262 -4.60 1.72 -8.98
C SER A 262 -5.94 1.64 -9.65
N ILE A 263 -6.94 1.18 -8.89
CA ILE A 263 -8.33 1.16 -9.32
C ILE A 263 -9.14 2.07 -8.39
N PRO A 264 -10.16 2.79 -8.91
CA PRO A 264 -11.09 3.52 -8.07
C PRO A 264 -11.74 2.59 -7.03
N ASN A 265 -11.96 3.07 -5.80
CA ASN A 265 -12.68 2.29 -4.79
C ASN A 265 -14.19 2.34 -5.07
N PRO A 266 -14.84 1.23 -5.44
CA PRO A 266 -16.26 1.24 -5.85
C PRO A 266 -17.21 1.47 -4.69
N LYS A 267 -16.78 1.26 -3.44
CA LYS A 267 -17.60 1.56 -2.25
C LYS A 267 -17.73 3.08 -2.01
N TYR A 268 -16.84 3.87 -2.60
CA TYR A 268 -16.79 5.32 -2.45
C TYR A 268 -16.54 6.00 -3.80
N PRO A 269 -17.49 5.90 -4.76
CA PRO A 269 -17.39 6.63 -6.01
C PRO A 269 -17.53 8.13 -5.72
N ASP A 270 -16.65 8.94 -6.30
CA ASP A 270 -16.60 10.41 -6.17
C ASP A 270 -17.94 11.10 -6.49
#